data_AF-A0A6M2AQD7-F1
#
_entry.id   AF-A0A6M2AQD7-F1
#
_cell.length_a   1.000
_cell.length_b   1.000
_cell.length_c   1.000
_cell.angle_alpha   90.00
_cell.angle_beta   90.00
_cell.angle_gamma   90.00
#
_symmetry.space_group_name_H-M   'P 1'
#
loop_
_entity.id
_entity.type
_entity.pdbx_description
1 polymer ?
#
loop_
_entity_poly.entity_id
_entity_poly.type
_entity_poly.pdbx_seq_one_letter_code
_entity_poly.pdbx_strand_id
1 'polypeptide(L)'
;MDTNNDGEIQVVEAEAVYRLKVDDFSIASLEGIQSFTNLRELECSNNNISSLDLSQNSKLKVLSCIINQLTSLDVSQNPKLELFGFAESNLTINDNQFASNSLAL
;
A
#
# COMPACT_ATOMS: atom_id res chain seq x y z
N MET A 1 -3.46 -15.85 -1.05
CA MET A 1 -4.08 -17.05 -0.44
C MET A 1 -3.03 -18.13 -0.53
N ASP A 2 -2.75 -18.82 0.56
CA ASP A 2 -1.94 -20.04 0.54
C ASP A 2 -2.78 -21.13 -0.15
N THR A 3 -2.46 -21.42 -1.41
CA THR A 3 -3.24 -22.32 -2.27
C THR A 3 -2.78 -23.77 -2.16
N ASN A 4 -1.58 -23.99 -1.66
CA ASN A 4 -1.01 -25.32 -1.47
C ASN A 4 -1.04 -25.79 0.00
N ASN A 5 -1.45 -24.89 0.91
CA ASN A 5 -1.63 -25.09 2.34
C ASN A 5 -0.34 -25.48 3.08
N ASP A 6 0.81 -24.94 2.64
CA ASP A 6 2.14 -25.16 3.23
C ASP A 6 2.48 -24.18 4.36
N GLY A 7 1.62 -23.19 4.62
CA GLY A 7 1.78 -22.21 5.67
C GLY A 7 2.66 -21.01 5.29
N GLU A 8 3.17 -20.98 4.06
CA GLU A 8 3.94 -19.89 3.49
C GLU A 8 3.15 -19.22 2.35
N ILE A 9 3.54 -18.00 1.96
CA ILE A 9 3.07 -17.41 0.70
C ILE A 9 4.21 -17.48 -0.30
N GLN A 10 4.10 -18.37 -1.27
CA GLN A 10 5.07 -18.51 -2.33
C GLN A 10 4.93 -17.38 -3.36
N VAL A 11 6.00 -17.14 -4.15
CA VAL A 11 5.99 -16.10 -5.20
C VAL A 11 4.82 -16.28 -6.17
N VAL A 12 4.56 -17.51 -6.60
CA VAL A 12 3.44 -17.80 -7.52
C VAL A 12 2.08 -17.50 -6.91
N GLU A 13 1.95 -17.61 -5.59
CA GLU A 13 0.70 -17.34 -4.86
C GLU A 13 0.52 -15.85 -4.63
N ALA A 14 1.61 -15.13 -4.36
CA ALA A 14 1.62 -13.67 -4.31
C ALA A 14 1.34 -13.05 -5.68
N GLU A 15 1.86 -13.64 -6.76
CA GLU A 15 1.62 -13.20 -8.14
C GLU A 15 0.15 -13.35 -8.58
N ALA A 16 -0.58 -14.31 -8.01
CA ALA A 16 -2.00 -14.48 -8.29
C ALA A 16 -2.89 -13.42 -7.60
N VAL A 17 -2.37 -12.72 -6.59
CA VAL A 17 -3.12 -11.72 -5.83
C VAL A 17 -3.04 -10.35 -6.54
N TYR A 18 -4.20 -9.84 -6.92
CA TYR A 18 -4.34 -8.51 -7.53
C TYR A 18 -5.04 -7.49 -6.62
N ARG A 19 -5.73 -7.95 -5.56
CA ARG A 19 -6.38 -7.10 -4.55
C ARG A 19 -6.10 -7.68 -3.16
N LEU A 20 -5.64 -6.84 -2.24
CA LEU A 20 -5.43 -7.17 -0.85
C LEU A 20 -6.23 -6.21 0.02
N LYS A 21 -7.13 -6.76 0.84
CA LYS A 21 -7.95 -6.00 1.78
C LYS A 21 -7.65 -6.46 3.20
N VAL A 22 -7.08 -5.57 3.99
CA VAL A 22 -6.61 -5.80 5.35
C VAL A 22 -6.93 -4.61 6.26
N ASP A 23 -8.08 -3.96 6.06
CA ASP A 23 -8.57 -2.93 6.97
C ASP A 23 -8.93 -3.50 8.34
N ASP A 24 -8.80 -2.67 9.39
CA ASP A 24 -9.29 -2.97 10.75
C ASP A 24 -8.65 -4.17 11.48
N PHE A 25 -7.45 -4.61 11.09
CA PHE A 25 -6.78 -5.78 11.69
C PHE A 25 -5.74 -5.44 12.77
N SER A 26 -5.59 -4.17 13.14
CA SER A 26 -4.54 -3.70 14.07
C SER A 26 -3.12 -4.05 13.60
N ILE A 27 -2.90 -4.12 12.29
CA ILE A 27 -1.61 -4.46 11.68
C ILE A 27 -0.62 -3.34 11.96
N ALA A 28 0.57 -3.70 12.45
CA ALA A 28 1.66 -2.75 12.69
C ALA A 28 2.63 -2.65 11.50
N SER A 29 2.73 -3.70 10.68
CA SER A 29 3.66 -3.78 9.54
C SER A 29 3.08 -4.60 8.40
N LEU A 30 3.26 -4.12 7.17
CA LEU A 30 3.01 -4.86 5.93
C LEU A 30 4.33 -5.32 5.29
N GLU A 31 5.33 -5.67 6.09
CA GLU A 31 6.55 -6.31 5.59
C GLU A 31 6.19 -7.53 4.71
N GLY A 32 6.85 -7.64 3.55
CA GLY A 32 6.55 -8.66 2.55
C GLY A 32 5.52 -8.24 1.50
N ILE A 33 4.89 -7.06 1.63
CA ILE A 33 3.98 -6.52 0.60
C ILE A 33 4.65 -6.38 -0.78
N GLN A 34 5.98 -6.24 -0.80
CA GLN A 34 6.80 -6.16 -2.00
C GLN A 34 6.75 -7.43 -2.85
N SER A 35 6.45 -8.60 -2.26
CA SER A 35 6.28 -9.87 -2.99
C SER A 35 5.03 -9.89 -3.86
N PHE A 36 4.04 -9.03 -3.58
CA PHE A 36 2.80 -8.92 -4.34
C PHE A 36 2.97 -8.00 -5.55
N THR A 37 3.89 -8.35 -6.45
CA THR A 37 4.27 -7.52 -7.63
C THR A 37 3.13 -7.30 -8.64
N ASN A 38 2.09 -8.13 -8.57
CA ASN A 38 0.88 -8.01 -9.39
C ASN A 38 -0.28 -7.26 -8.71
N LEU A 39 -0.07 -6.77 -7.47
CA LEU A 39 -1.07 -6.04 -6.71
C LEU A 39 -1.52 -4.77 -7.46
N ARG A 40 -2.83 -4.59 -7.56
CA ARG A 40 -3.49 -3.44 -8.20
C ARG A 40 -4.28 -2.62 -7.19
N GLU A 41 -4.76 -3.24 -6.14
CA GLU A 41 -5.59 -2.60 -5.12
C GLU A 41 -5.11 -3.03 -3.72
N LEU A 42 -4.79 -2.05 -2.89
CA LEU A 42 -4.44 -2.24 -1.48
C LEU A 42 -5.35 -1.38 -0.60
N GLU A 43 -6.16 -2.06 0.22
CA GLU A 43 -6.96 -1.45 1.29
C GLU A 43 -6.36 -1.89 2.63
N CYS A 44 -5.74 -0.96 3.36
CA CYS A 44 -5.10 -1.21 4.66
C CYS A 44 -5.41 -0.10 5.67
N SER A 45 -6.60 0.47 5.56
CA SER A 45 -7.07 1.57 6.41
C SER A 45 -7.35 1.10 7.84
N ASN A 46 -7.35 2.04 8.79
CA ASN A 46 -7.57 1.78 10.22
C ASN A 46 -6.66 0.68 10.80
N ASN A 47 -5.35 0.90 10.66
CA ASN A 47 -4.30 0.05 11.22
C ASN A 47 -3.28 0.91 11.96
N ASN A 48 -2.21 0.28 12.45
CA ASN A 48 -1.13 0.94 13.19
C ASN A 48 0.17 1.02 12.38
N ILE A 49 0.05 1.09 11.04
CA ILE A 49 1.20 1.06 10.14
C ILE A 49 1.95 2.39 10.23
N SER A 50 3.24 2.34 10.59
CA SER A 50 4.12 3.52 10.68
C SER A 50 5.05 3.67 9.49
N SER A 51 5.26 2.62 8.70
CA SER A 51 5.99 2.64 7.43
C SER A 51 5.34 1.70 6.41
N LEU A 52 5.32 2.12 5.15
CA LEU A 52 4.75 1.34 4.05
C LEU A 52 5.64 1.48 2.81
N ASP A 53 6.31 0.39 2.44
CA ASP A 53 7.16 0.31 1.25
C ASP A 53 6.41 -0.35 0.09
N LEU A 54 6.07 0.44 -0.92
CA LEU A 54 5.35 0.01 -2.12
C LEU A 54 6.24 -0.03 -3.37
N SER A 55 7.57 0.04 -3.20
CA SER A 55 8.53 0.21 -4.30
C SER A 55 8.47 -0.89 -5.35
N GLN A 56 8.05 -2.11 -4.99
CA GLN A 56 7.91 -3.25 -5.91
C GLN A 56 6.48 -3.39 -6.48
N ASN A 57 5.51 -2.64 -5.97
CA ASN A 57 4.11 -2.73 -6.38
C ASN A 57 3.79 -1.76 -7.54
N SER A 58 4.61 -1.76 -8.59
CA SER A 58 4.52 -0.82 -9.74
C SER A 58 3.20 -0.89 -10.53
N LYS A 59 2.39 -1.94 -10.32
CA LYS A 59 1.07 -2.13 -10.92
C LYS A 59 -0.07 -1.61 -10.05
N LEU A 60 0.22 -1.10 -8.84
CA LEU A 60 -0.78 -0.58 -7.91
C LEU A 60 -1.50 0.62 -8.53
N LYS A 61 -2.83 0.58 -8.48
CA LYS A 61 -3.74 1.59 -9.01
C LYS A 61 -4.55 2.27 -7.92
N VAL A 62 -4.92 1.52 -6.89
CA VAL A 62 -5.72 2.02 -5.78
C VAL A 62 -4.97 1.72 -4.49
N LEU A 63 -4.79 2.76 -3.66
CA LEU A 63 -4.27 2.66 -2.31
C LEU A 63 -5.19 3.41 -1.37
N SER A 64 -5.68 2.72 -0.35
CA SER A 64 -6.33 3.33 0.82
C SER A 64 -5.57 2.93 2.07
N CYS A 65 -4.88 3.88 2.67
CA CYS A 65 -4.12 3.69 3.92
C CYS A 65 -4.48 4.74 4.98
N ILE A 66 -5.70 5.25 4.93
CA ILE A 66 -6.22 6.28 5.86
C ILE A 66 -6.29 5.69 7.28
N ILE A 67 -6.12 6.53 8.30
CA ILE A 67 -6.15 6.11 9.72
C ILE A 67 -5.04 5.08 9.95
N ASN A 68 -3.80 5.52 9.75
CA ASN A 68 -2.57 4.83 10.09
C ASN A 68 -1.63 5.81 10.81
N GLN A 69 -0.43 5.37 11.16
CA GLN A 69 0.59 6.20 11.81
C GLN A 69 1.66 6.68 10.80
N LEU A 70 1.34 6.65 9.51
CA LEU A 70 2.23 7.10 8.44
C LEU A 70 2.43 8.63 8.52
N THR A 71 3.70 9.05 8.54
CA THR A 71 4.08 10.47 8.47
C THR A 71 4.62 10.86 7.10
N SER A 72 5.15 9.88 6.36
CA SER A 72 5.51 10.02 4.95
C SER A 72 5.12 8.76 4.17
N LEU A 73 4.91 8.94 2.87
CA LEU A 73 4.70 7.85 1.93
C LEU A 73 5.37 8.19 0.60
N ASP A 74 6.27 7.32 0.14
CA ASP A 74 6.88 7.42 -1.18
C ASP A 74 6.15 6.49 -2.16
N VAL A 75 5.51 7.11 -3.16
CA VAL A 75 4.82 6.42 -4.25
C VAL A 75 5.44 6.77 -5.62
N SER A 76 6.67 7.28 -5.63
CA SER A 76 7.42 7.61 -6.85
C SER A 76 7.58 6.39 -7.77
N GLN A 77 7.64 5.18 -7.21
CA GLN A 77 7.75 3.92 -7.95
C GLN A 77 6.39 3.32 -8.35
N ASN A 78 5.28 4.01 -8.10
CA ASN A 78 3.92 3.54 -8.40
C ASN A 78 3.26 4.46 -9.45
N PRO A 79 3.74 4.47 -10.72
CA PRO A 79 3.32 5.43 -11.74
C PRO A 79 1.85 5.27 -12.20
N LYS A 80 1.18 4.18 -11.79
CA LYS A 80 -0.23 3.91 -12.10
C LYS A 80 -1.17 4.24 -10.95
N LEU A 81 -0.63 4.71 -9.83
CA LEU A 81 -1.40 4.94 -8.63
C LEU A 81 -2.28 6.17 -8.78
N GLU A 82 -3.57 5.98 -8.52
CA GLU A 82 -4.55 7.06 -8.41
C GLU A 82 -4.82 7.27 -6.92
N LEU A 83 -4.42 8.43 -6.40
CA LEU A 83 -4.55 8.76 -4.99
C LEU A 83 -5.98 9.22 -4.67
N PHE A 84 -6.72 8.47 -3.85
CA PHE A 84 -8.05 8.83 -3.36
C PHE A 84 -8.07 8.91 -1.83
N GLY A 85 -8.56 10.03 -1.26
CA GLY A 85 -8.92 10.09 0.17
C GLY A 85 -7.81 10.45 1.17
N PHE A 86 -6.65 10.96 0.74
CA PHE A 86 -5.54 11.36 1.63
C PHE A 86 -5.78 12.68 2.40
N ALA A 87 -7.00 13.20 2.43
CA ALA A 87 -7.31 14.60 2.71
C ALA A 87 -7.21 15.03 4.20
N GLU A 88 -6.90 14.15 5.15
CA GLU A 88 -6.94 14.49 6.58
C GLU A 88 -5.75 13.95 7.40
N SER A 89 -4.54 13.97 6.86
CA SER A 89 -3.36 13.51 7.62
C SER A 89 -2.18 14.42 7.37
N ASN A 90 -1.33 14.61 8.39
CA ASN A 90 0.00 15.24 8.29
C ASN A 90 0.98 14.41 7.42
N LEU A 91 0.47 13.64 6.48
CA LEU A 91 1.18 12.70 5.64
C LEU A 91 1.85 13.46 4.50
N THR A 92 3.17 13.40 4.45
CA THR A 92 3.93 13.93 3.31
C THR A 92 3.98 12.87 2.21
N ILE A 93 3.43 13.16 1.04
CA ILE A 93 3.47 12.25 -0.11
C ILE A 93 4.61 12.68 -1.04
N ASN A 94 5.52 11.75 -1.31
CA ASN A 94 6.50 11.87 -2.38
C ASN A 94 5.98 11.08 -3.59
N ASP A 95 5.59 11.77 -4.65
CA ASP A 95 5.12 11.14 -5.88
C ASP A 95 5.81 11.74 -7.10
N ASN A 96 5.76 11.01 -8.22
CA ASN A 96 6.35 11.42 -9.50
C ASN A 96 5.34 12.11 -10.43
N GLN A 97 4.06 12.26 -10.04
CA GLN A 97 2.99 12.80 -10.89
C GLN A 97 2.57 14.22 -10.51
N PHE A 98 2.95 14.67 -9.32
CA PHE A 98 2.70 15.97 -8.72
C PHE A 98 3.93 16.34 -7.88
N ALA A 99 4.77 17.23 -8.37
CA ALA A 99 5.86 17.79 -7.58
C ALA A 99 5.30 18.33 -6.24
N SER A 100 5.61 17.67 -5.12
CA SER A 100 5.42 18.13 -3.73
C SER A 100 4.12 18.90 -3.47
N ASN A 101 2.96 18.25 -3.54
CA ASN A 101 1.73 18.84 -3.00
C ASN A 101 1.60 18.46 -1.52
N SER A 102 1.90 19.42 -0.64
CA SER A 102 1.28 19.42 0.69
C SER A 102 -0.23 19.48 0.49
N LEU A 103 -0.98 18.43 0.85
CA LEU A 103 -2.42 18.54 1.03
C LEU A 103 -2.66 19.38 2.29
N ALA A 104 -2.50 20.69 2.16
CA ALA A 104 -3.07 21.66 3.08
C ALA A 104 -4.41 22.11 2.46
N LEU A 105 -5.51 21.70 3.09
CA LEU A 105 -6.79 22.42 3.01
C LEU A 105 -6.71 23.67 3.88
#